data_AF-A0A9W9NLR0-F1
#
_entry.id   AF-A0A9W9NLR0-F1
#
_cell.length_a   1.000
_cell.length_b   1.000
_cell.length_c   1.000
_cell.angle_alpha   90.00
_cell.angle_beta   90.00
_cell.angle_gamma   90.00
#
_symmetry.space_group_name_H-M   'P 1'
#
loop_
_entity.id
_entity.type
_entity.pdbx_description
1 polymer ?
#
loop_
_entity_poly.entity_id
_entity_poly.type
_entity_poly.pdbx_seq_one_letter_code
_entity_poly.pdbx_strand_id
1 'polypeptide(L)'
;MPQTWEERLKIYEKAKQNYDAFVNSGPEDLPVEVRPRITQLHLIRDHLSKNGDPYNSIQNIEAIIEDYSTQQLKWDPTQVIYWSKGKMIAGPTEFKWDDFLNKSSNNDGQDGFWV
;
A
#
# COMPACT_ATOMS: atom_id res chain seq x y z
N MET A 1 35.25 9.45 17.04
CA MET A 1 34.09 8.71 17.61
C MET A 1 32.97 9.62 18.14
N PRO A 2 33.19 10.88 18.59
CA PRO A 2 32.09 11.79 18.96
C PRO A 2 31.36 12.45 17.77
N GLN A 3 32.11 12.91 16.74
CA GLN A 3 31.54 13.60 15.57
C GLN A 3 30.51 12.75 14.80
N THR A 4 30.76 11.44 14.69
CA THR A 4 29.83 10.50 14.04
C THR A 4 28.51 10.33 14.79
N TRP A 5 28.48 10.58 16.11
CA TRP A 5 27.27 10.51 16.91
C TRP A 5 26.42 11.77 16.74
N GLU A 6 27.03 12.97 16.79
CA GLU A 6 26.32 14.24 16.62
C GLU A 6 25.68 14.37 15.23
N GLU A 7 26.39 13.93 14.19
CA GLU A 7 25.85 13.89 12.82
C GLU A 7 24.66 12.94 12.70
N ARG A 8 24.76 11.73 13.28
CA ARG A 8 23.65 10.77 13.31
C ARG A 8 22.46 11.31 14.10
N LEU A 9 22.70 11.96 15.23
CA LEU A 9 21.65 12.56 16.04
C LEU A 9 20.85 13.60 15.25
N LYS A 10 21.52 14.52 14.55
CA LYS A 10 20.85 15.52 13.68
C LYS A 10 20.00 14.87 12.59
N ILE A 11 20.48 13.77 12.00
CA ILE A 11 19.71 13.01 10.99
C ILE A 11 18.44 12.43 11.63
N TYR A 12 18.54 11.82 12.80
CA TYR A 12 17.39 11.24 13.49
C TYR A 12 16.39 12.30 13.98
N GLU A 13 16.85 13.45 14.49
CA GLU A 13 15.99 14.57 14.88
C GLU A 13 15.19 15.10 13.70
N LYS A 14 15.85 15.31 12.55
CA LYS A 14 15.18 15.74 11.32
C LYS A 14 14.18 14.69 10.81
N ALA A 15 14.55 13.41 10.85
CA ALA A 15 13.66 12.32 10.47
C ALA A 15 12.41 12.29 11.37
N LYS A 16 12.58 12.49 12.68
CA LYS A 16 11.48 12.57 13.63
C LYS A 16 10.56 13.76 13.33
N GLN A 17 11.10 14.96 13.13
CA GLN A 17 10.31 16.14 12.78
C GLN A 17 9.49 15.94 11.50
N ASN A 18 10.09 15.32 10.49
CA ASN A 18 9.39 14.99 9.24
C ASN A 18 8.25 13.99 9.48
N TYR A 19 8.48 12.97 10.31
CA TYR A 19 7.46 12.00 10.69
C TYR A 19 6.31 12.66 11.45
N ASP A 20 6.62 13.47 12.48
CA ASP A 20 5.61 14.18 13.26
C ASP A 20 4.79 15.13 12.37
N ALA A 21 5.43 15.84 11.44
CA ALA A 21 4.74 16.68 10.46
C ALA A 21 3.79 15.85 9.55
N PHE A 22 4.24 14.69 9.09
CA PHE A 22 3.40 13.78 8.30
C PHE A 22 2.19 13.28 9.09
N VAL A 23 2.39 12.82 10.32
CA VAL A 23 1.32 12.38 11.25
C VAL A 23 0.31 13.50 11.49
N ASN A 24 0.76 14.73 11.67
CA ASN A 24 -0.12 15.86 11.96
C ASN A 24 -0.85 16.43 10.72
N SER A 25 -0.34 16.17 9.51
CA SER A 25 -0.91 16.68 8.26
C SER A 25 -2.04 15.83 7.67
N GLY A 26 -2.17 14.58 8.12
CA GLY A 26 -3.13 13.64 7.56
C GLY A 26 -4.51 13.68 8.24
N PRO A 27 -5.55 13.18 7.56
CA PRO A 27 -6.91 13.13 8.08
C PRO A 27 -7.00 12.24 9.35
N GLU A 28 -7.61 12.78 10.41
CA GLU A 28 -7.59 12.22 11.78
C GLU A 28 -8.30 10.86 11.89
N ASP A 29 -9.23 10.59 10.98
CA ASP A 29 -10.01 9.36 10.86
C ASP A 29 -9.24 8.18 10.23
N LEU A 30 -8.10 8.42 9.58
CA LEU A 30 -7.29 7.37 8.98
C LEU A 30 -6.07 6.97 9.83
N PRO A 31 -5.85 5.66 10.07
CA PRO A 31 -4.65 5.16 10.73
C PRO A 31 -3.37 5.67 10.06
N VAL A 32 -2.39 6.10 10.85
CA VAL A 32 -1.13 6.68 10.37
C VAL A 32 -0.41 5.74 9.41
N GLU A 33 -0.51 4.43 9.64
CA GLU A 33 0.14 3.37 8.88
C GLU A 33 -0.45 3.19 7.47
N VAL A 34 -1.71 3.59 7.29
CA VAL A 34 -2.47 3.45 6.03
C VAL A 34 -2.23 4.65 5.10
N ARG A 35 -2.07 5.85 5.66
CA ARG A 35 -1.85 7.09 4.90
C ARG A 35 -0.74 7.01 3.83
N PRO A 36 0.49 6.53 4.13
CA PRO A 36 1.55 6.47 3.12
C PRO A 36 1.21 5.47 2.00
N ARG A 37 0.44 4.41 2.29
CA ARG A 37 -0.03 3.48 1.26
C ARG A 37 -1.02 4.14 0.33
N ILE A 38 -2.04 4.81 0.85
CA ILE A 38 -3.02 5.52 0.03
C ILE A 38 -2.30 6.53 -0.87
N THR A 39 -1.32 7.27 -0.34
CA THR A 39 -0.49 8.18 -1.15
C THR A 39 0.25 7.46 -2.26
N GLN A 40 0.91 6.32 -1.98
CA GLN A 40 1.60 5.53 -3.00
C GLN A 40 0.64 4.98 -4.07
N LEU A 41 -0.53 4.50 -3.66
CA LEU A 41 -1.57 4.00 -4.55
C LEU A 41 -2.07 5.10 -5.50
N HIS A 42 -2.29 6.32 -5.00
CA HIS A 42 -2.60 7.47 -5.86
C HIS A 42 -1.48 7.75 -6.88
N LEU A 43 -0.21 7.70 -6.46
CA LEU A 43 0.92 7.91 -7.38
C LEU A 43 0.96 6.84 -8.48
N ILE A 44 0.73 5.57 -8.14
CA ILE A 44 0.68 4.48 -9.12
C ILE A 44 -0.51 4.66 -10.07
N ARG A 45 -1.71 4.96 -9.54
CA ARG A 45 -2.91 5.24 -10.34
C ARG A 45 -2.67 6.38 -11.33
N ASP A 46 -2.10 7.49 -10.86
CA ASP A 46 -1.83 8.66 -11.69
C ASP A 46 -0.77 8.36 -12.76
N HIS A 47 0.22 7.51 -12.44
CA HIS A 47 1.20 7.03 -13.42
C HIS A 47 0.53 6.16 -14.51
N LEU A 48 -0.28 5.18 -14.12
CA LEU A 48 -0.99 4.30 -15.07
C LEU A 48 -1.99 5.10 -15.92
N SER A 49 -2.69 6.06 -15.33
CA SER A 49 -3.63 6.93 -16.06
C SER A 49 -2.95 7.75 -17.15
N LYS A 50 -1.66 8.10 -16.97
CA LYS A 50 -0.87 8.87 -17.95
C LYS A 50 -0.18 7.99 -18.99
N ASN A 51 0.30 6.81 -18.59
CA ASN A 51 1.16 5.97 -19.42
C ASN A 51 0.44 4.75 -20.02
N GLY A 52 -0.83 4.56 -19.68
CA GLY A 52 -1.62 3.39 -20.04
C GLY A 52 -1.66 2.35 -18.92
N ASP A 53 -2.75 1.59 -18.91
CA ASP A 53 -3.01 0.54 -17.92
C ASP A 53 -3.15 -0.82 -18.62
N PRO A 54 -2.04 -1.40 -19.13
CA PRO A 54 -2.08 -2.61 -19.96
C PRO A 54 -2.54 -3.86 -19.20
N TYR A 55 -2.57 -3.81 -17.87
CA TYR A 55 -2.94 -4.92 -16.99
C TYR A 55 -4.11 -4.56 -16.07
N ASN A 56 -4.98 -3.63 -16.50
CA ASN A 56 -6.21 -3.22 -15.80
C ASN A 56 -6.06 -3.05 -14.27
N SER A 57 -4.92 -2.49 -13.86
CA SER A 57 -4.51 -2.37 -12.46
C SER A 57 -5.18 -1.20 -11.75
N ILE A 58 -5.63 -0.18 -12.49
CA ILE A 58 -6.32 0.99 -11.93
C ILE A 58 -7.54 0.57 -11.13
N GLN A 59 -8.32 -0.39 -11.62
CA GLN A 59 -9.53 -0.86 -10.93
C GLN A 59 -9.22 -1.46 -9.55
N ASN A 60 -8.15 -2.24 -9.42
CA ASN A 60 -7.71 -2.76 -8.13
C ASN A 60 -7.23 -1.64 -7.21
N ILE A 61 -6.44 -0.70 -7.75
CA ILE A 61 -5.91 0.41 -6.97
C ILE A 61 -7.05 1.25 -6.38
N GLU A 62 -8.07 1.57 -7.18
CA GLU A 62 -9.24 2.31 -6.72
C GLU A 62 -10.01 1.56 -5.64
N ALA A 63 -10.23 0.26 -5.81
CA ALA A 63 -10.89 -0.57 -4.81
C ALA A 63 -10.10 -0.63 -3.49
N ILE A 64 -8.77 -0.77 -3.56
CA ILE A 64 -7.91 -0.79 -2.37
C ILE A 64 -7.92 0.56 -1.65
N ILE A 65 -7.87 1.68 -2.40
CA ILE A 65 -7.97 3.03 -1.82
C ILE A 65 -9.30 3.21 -1.09
N GLU A 66 -10.41 2.79 -1.70
CA GLU A 66 -11.74 2.90 -1.12
C GLU A 66 -11.86 2.06 0.17
N ASP A 67 -11.41 0.81 0.16
CA ASP A 67 -11.50 -0.05 1.34
C ASP A 67 -10.62 0.44 2.49
N TYR A 68 -9.45 1.03 2.20
CA TYR A 68 -8.65 1.72 3.22
C TYR A 68 -9.33 2.99 3.73
N SER A 69 -9.92 3.79 2.83
CA SER A 69 -10.56 5.06 3.16
C SER A 69 -11.83 4.86 4.02
N THR A 70 -12.56 3.79 3.76
CA THR A 70 -13.76 3.37 4.51
C THR A 70 -13.43 2.47 5.72
N GLN A 71 -12.15 2.21 5.97
CA GLN A 71 -11.65 1.35 7.06
C GLN A 71 -12.18 -0.10 7.02
N GLN A 72 -12.67 -0.55 5.86
CA GLN A 72 -13.01 -1.95 5.63
C GLN A 72 -11.75 -2.82 5.54
N LEU A 73 -10.66 -2.21 5.09
CA LEU A 73 -9.34 -2.82 5.04
C LEU A 73 -8.48 -2.34 6.21
N LYS A 74 -8.05 -3.29 7.04
CA LYS A 74 -7.08 -3.04 8.10
C LYS A 74 -5.69 -3.41 7.63
N TRP A 75 -4.73 -2.54 7.92
CA TRP A 75 -3.34 -2.86 7.65
C TRP A 75 -2.79 -3.87 8.67
N ASP A 76 -2.26 -4.98 8.17
CA ASP A 76 -1.52 -5.97 8.95
C ASP A 76 -0.25 -6.38 8.17
N PRO A 77 0.97 -6.15 8.69
CA PRO A 77 2.21 -6.51 8.01
C PRO A 77 2.46 -8.02 7.86
N THR A 78 1.67 -8.86 8.52
CA THR A 78 1.82 -10.33 8.51
C THR A 78 0.86 -11.02 7.54
N GLN A 79 -0.10 -10.28 6.98
CA GLN A 79 -1.16 -10.81 6.13
C GLN A 79 -1.16 -10.16 4.76
N VAL A 80 -1.60 -10.93 3.77
CA VAL A 80 -1.82 -10.49 2.40
C VAL A 80 -3.28 -10.63 2.03
N ILE A 81 -3.71 -9.79 1.10
CA ILE A 81 -5.07 -9.76 0.59
C ILE A 81 -4.96 -9.69 -0.92
N TYR A 82 -5.63 -10.63 -1.57
CA TYR A 82 -5.57 -10.79 -3.01
C TYR A 82 -6.71 -10.02 -3.65
N TRP A 83 -6.38 -9.34 -4.73
CA TRP A 83 -7.29 -8.51 -5.49
C TRP A 83 -7.29 -8.91 -6.95
N SER A 84 -8.47 -8.93 -7.56
CA SER A 84 -8.59 -9.06 -9.01
C SER A 84 -9.77 -8.27 -9.53
N LYS A 85 -9.58 -7.55 -10.64
CA LYS A 85 -10.64 -6.81 -11.36
C LYS A 85 -11.51 -5.93 -10.44
N GLY A 86 -10.86 -5.18 -9.56
CA GLY A 86 -11.48 -4.26 -8.61
C GLY A 86 -12.17 -4.92 -7.41
N LYS A 87 -11.87 -6.20 -7.11
CA LYS A 87 -12.51 -6.93 -6.00
C LYS A 87 -11.50 -7.67 -5.15
N MET A 88 -11.74 -7.71 -3.85
CA MET A 88 -11.06 -8.62 -2.95
C MET A 88 -11.50 -10.05 -3.26
N ILE A 89 -10.56 -10.92 -3.62
CA ILE A 89 -10.83 -12.32 -3.97
C ILE A 89 -10.45 -13.30 -2.86
N ALA A 90 -9.51 -12.93 -1.99
CA ALA A 90 -9.11 -13.74 -0.83
C ALA A 90 -8.32 -12.93 0.19
N GLY A 91 -8.25 -13.44 1.43
CA GLY A 91 -7.54 -12.83 2.55
C GLY A 91 -8.51 -12.14 3.54
N PRO A 92 -7.99 -11.61 4.65
CA PRO A 92 -6.58 -11.56 5.07
C PRO A 92 -6.02 -12.96 5.41
N THR A 93 -4.83 -13.31 4.89
CA THR A 93 -4.17 -14.61 5.15
C THR A 93 -2.65 -14.49 5.12
N GLU A 94 -1.93 -15.44 5.72
CA GLU A 94 -0.49 -15.57 5.53
C GLU A 94 -0.16 -15.87 4.05
N PHE A 95 0.90 -15.26 3.53
CA PHE A 95 1.36 -15.50 2.16
C PHE A 95 1.96 -16.89 2.01
N LYS A 96 1.48 -17.66 1.03
CA LYS A 96 2.05 -18.95 0.63
C LYS A 96 2.19 -18.98 -0.89
N TRP A 97 3.37 -19.39 -1.37
CA TRP A 97 3.69 -19.37 -2.80
C TRP A 97 2.74 -20.22 -3.64
N ASP A 98 2.46 -21.45 -3.23
CA ASP A 98 1.53 -22.34 -3.96
C ASP A 98 0.12 -21.73 -4.02
N ASP A 99 -0.27 -21.03 -2.95
CA ASP A 99 -1.58 -20.43 -2.81
C ASP A 99 -1.71 -19.16 -3.67
N PHE A 100 -0.64 -18.36 -3.77
CA PHE A 100 -0.52 -17.25 -4.72
C PHE A 100 -0.62 -17.75 -6.16
N LEU A 101 0.14 -18.79 -6.54
CA LEU A 101 0.14 -19.31 -7.91
C LEU A 101 -1.24 -19.84 -8.31
N ASN A 102 -1.89 -20.57 -7.40
CA ASN A 102 -3.24 -21.09 -7.62
C ASN A 102 -4.27 -19.96 -7.79
N LYS A 103 -4.27 -18.96 -6.89
CA LYS A 103 -5.17 -17.80 -6.98
C LYS A 103 -4.93 -16.97 -8.23
N SER A 104 -3.67 -16.71 -8.58
CA SER A 104 -3.28 -15.97 -9.78
C SER A 104 -3.75 -16.70 -11.04
N SER A 105 -3.51 -18.01 -11.15
CA SER A 105 -3.92 -18.80 -12.31
C SER A 105 -5.45 -18.85 -12.50
N ASN A 106 -6.22 -18.85 -11.39
CA ASN A 106 -7.68 -18.90 -11.44
C ASN A 106 -8.37 -17.54 -11.67
N ASN A 107 -7.64 -16.43 -11.63
CA ASN A 107 -8.20 -15.07 -11.69
C ASN A 107 -7.50 -14.23 -12.76
N ASP A 108 -7.17 -14.83 -13.91
CA ASP A 108 -6.46 -14.18 -15.02
C ASP A 108 -5.21 -13.45 -14.53
N GLY A 109 -4.29 -14.16 -13.88
CA GLY A 109 -3.12 -13.59 -13.20
C GLY A 109 -2.22 -12.65 -13.99
N GLN A 110 -2.37 -12.61 -15.32
CA GLN A 110 -1.68 -11.67 -16.21
C GLN A 110 -2.41 -10.33 -16.37
N ASP A 111 -3.66 -10.22 -15.93
CA ASP A 111 -4.51 -9.05 -16.10
C ASP A 111 -5.23 -8.68 -14.80
N GLY A 112 -4.71 -7.65 -14.14
CA GLY A 112 -5.36 -7.06 -12.98
C GLY A 112 -5.37 -7.98 -11.76
N PHE A 113 -4.29 -8.70 -11.46
CA PHE A 113 -4.11 -9.47 -10.22
C PHE A 113 -3.10 -8.80 -9.28
N TRP A 114 -3.49 -8.53 -8.04
CA TRP A 114 -2.71 -7.80 -7.04
C TRP A 114 -2.69 -8.54 -5.71
N VAL A 115 -1.64 -8.33 -4.91
CA VAL A 115 -1.43 -8.90 -3.57
C VAL A 115 -0.96 -7.81 -2.61
#